data_AF-A0A929K0N3-F1
#
_entry.id   AF-A0A929K0N3-F1
#
_cell.length_a   1.000
_cell.length_b   1.000
_cell.length_c   1.000
_cell.angle_alpha   90.00
_cell.angle_beta   90.00
_cell.angle_gamma   90.00
#
_symmetry.space_group_name_H-M   'P 1'
#
loop_
_entity.id
_entity.type
_entity.pdbx_description
1 polymer ?
#
loop_
_entity_poly.entity_id
_entity_poly.type
_entity_poly.pdbx_seq_one_letter_code
_entity_poly.pdbx_strand_id
1 'polypeptide(L)'
;MKILRYFILPAFLVALSACDKRNDNVVEPNVGDAFPQIINFADEGDGGLEDEDKFSFKLALIDRVDPTGENLGGKVIPLTQGVRVNFEVTDFEGFSQLSQYIKGAKAFYEIDDCTTSEDQDIDLNLTFDASTGKGSVDFPAGVEEIEVEFETDDQLFDDDVLNTTDRKIEIQLTGIEGENKKVVVNTANKFEYIVLDDEAVHGEYELDVNDAAQFGRFVALFGLINEDVKDLKAEDVEEITIEFAYDEFKAVVKLKETEQVDECGEVETVNKEIEIEGGIKELDTQALAGAVEFADDIEQEDGSEAEFKYSGEFTITGKTLALTLKGEYNDEETEEITLTLSK
;
A
#
# COMPACT_ATOMS: atom_id res chain seq x y z
N MET A 1 -63.98 -7.47 -65.49
CA MET A 1 -64.12 -8.90 -65.12
C MET A 1 -63.53 -9.11 -63.74
N LYS A 2 -64.30 -9.67 -62.81
CA LYS A 2 -63.80 -10.31 -61.59
C LYS A 2 -63.40 -11.74 -61.94
N ILE A 3 -62.23 -12.21 -61.50
CA ILE A 3 -62.07 -13.57 -60.96
C ILE A 3 -61.22 -13.44 -59.70
N LEU A 4 -61.76 -14.06 -58.66
CA LEU A 4 -61.30 -14.13 -57.29
C LEU A 4 -60.93 -15.60 -57.02
N ARG A 5 -60.19 -15.85 -55.92
CA ARG A 5 -60.07 -17.11 -55.13
C ARG A 5 -58.85 -17.99 -55.46
N TYR A 6 -58.07 -18.53 -54.51
CA TYR A 6 -57.97 -18.40 -53.04
C TYR A 6 -56.85 -19.37 -52.54
N PHE A 7 -56.29 -19.08 -51.35
CA PHE A 7 -55.65 -19.98 -50.36
C PHE A 7 -54.34 -20.69 -50.79
N ILE A 8 -53.24 -20.63 -50.02
CA ILE A 8 -53.04 -21.23 -48.68
C ILE A 8 -52.04 -20.39 -47.84
N LEU A 9 -52.38 -20.26 -46.55
CA LEU A 9 -51.65 -19.70 -45.40
C LEU A 9 -50.66 -20.76 -44.82
N PRO A 10 -49.95 -20.51 -43.70
CA PRO A 10 -48.67 -19.82 -43.46
C PRO A 10 -47.54 -20.81 -43.04
N ALA A 11 -46.31 -20.32 -42.81
CA ALA A 11 -45.51 -20.56 -41.58
C ALA A 11 -44.00 -20.35 -41.81
N PHE A 12 -43.39 -19.60 -40.88
CA PHE A 12 -42.03 -19.80 -40.37
C PHE A 12 -40.88 -19.58 -41.37
N LEU A 13 -39.93 -18.65 -41.18
CA LEU A 13 -39.18 -18.38 -39.96
C LEU A 13 -38.53 -16.98 -40.00
N VAL A 14 -38.67 -16.30 -38.87
CA VAL A 14 -37.64 -15.51 -38.20
C VAL A 14 -37.16 -14.29 -38.96
N ALA A 15 -37.98 -13.23 -38.84
CA ALA A 15 -37.40 -11.92 -38.59
C ALA A 15 -36.49 -12.05 -37.37
N LEU A 16 -35.18 -11.94 -37.60
CA LEU A 16 -34.23 -11.54 -36.57
C LEU A 16 -34.59 -10.10 -36.19
N SER A 17 -35.66 -9.95 -35.39
CA SER A 17 -35.67 -8.88 -34.41
C SER A 17 -34.56 -9.26 -33.43
N ALA A 18 -33.33 -8.84 -33.75
CA ALA A 18 -32.36 -8.63 -32.71
C ALA A 18 -33.08 -7.77 -31.68
N CYS A 19 -33.37 -8.39 -30.54
CA CYS A 19 -33.81 -7.70 -29.35
C CYS A 19 -32.63 -6.81 -28.93
N ASP A 20 -32.48 -5.68 -29.60
CA ASP A 20 -31.84 -4.53 -29.03
C ASP A 20 -32.81 -4.03 -27.96
N LYS A 21 -32.89 -4.77 -26.84
CA LYS A 21 -33.45 -4.25 -25.61
C LYS A 21 -32.50 -3.13 -25.23
N ARG A 22 -32.73 -1.93 -25.76
CA ARG A 22 -32.32 -0.72 -25.07
C ARG A 22 -32.88 -0.87 -23.68
N ASN A 23 -31.96 -1.07 -22.74
CA ASN A 23 -32.29 -1.19 -21.36
C ASN A 23 -32.66 0.23 -20.94
N ASP A 24 -33.94 0.56 -20.94
CA ASP A 24 -34.44 1.89 -20.55
C ASP A 24 -34.15 2.20 -19.06
N ASN A 25 -33.54 1.26 -18.34
CA ASN A 25 -32.99 1.38 -16.99
C ASN A 25 -31.49 1.67 -16.96
N VAL A 26 -30.83 2.00 -18.08
CA VAL A 26 -29.50 2.62 -18.01
C VAL A 26 -29.73 4.03 -17.47
N VAL A 27 -29.42 4.22 -16.19
CA VAL A 27 -29.22 5.55 -15.64
C VAL A 27 -28.10 6.16 -16.47
N GLU A 28 -28.37 7.19 -17.25
CA GLU A 28 -27.30 8.03 -17.79
C GLU A 28 -26.54 8.53 -16.56
N PRO A 29 -25.26 8.14 -16.38
CA PRO A 29 -24.47 8.66 -15.28
C PRO A 29 -24.53 10.18 -15.36
N ASN A 30 -24.64 10.86 -14.22
CA ASN A 30 -24.46 12.30 -14.20
C ASN A 30 -23.07 12.60 -14.75
N VAL A 31 -23.00 13.04 -16.01
CA VAL A 31 -21.75 13.37 -16.69
C VAL A 31 -21.48 14.86 -16.54
N GLY A 32 -20.24 15.21 -16.19
CA GLY A 32 -19.73 16.58 -16.14
C GLY A 32 -19.94 17.28 -14.79
N ASP A 33 -20.24 18.59 -14.86
CA ASP A 33 -20.29 19.58 -13.77
C ASP A 33 -21.17 19.27 -12.54
N ALA A 34 -21.86 18.12 -12.51
CA ALA A 34 -22.85 17.75 -11.50
C ALA A 34 -22.38 16.65 -10.52
N PHE A 35 -21.17 16.10 -10.70
CA PHE A 35 -20.57 15.18 -9.73
C PHE A 35 -19.77 15.98 -8.69
N PRO A 36 -20.03 15.83 -7.38
CA PRO A 36 -19.14 16.40 -6.38
C PRO A 36 -17.81 15.68 -6.46
N GLN A 37 -16.70 16.41 -6.52
CA GLN A 37 -15.36 15.83 -6.39
C GLN A 37 -15.08 15.57 -4.92
N ILE A 38 -14.71 14.34 -4.59
CA ILE A 38 -14.42 13.92 -3.22
C ILE A 38 -12.91 13.81 -3.02
N ILE A 39 -12.38 14.55 -2.06
CA ILE A 39 -11.02 14.38 -1.54
C ILE A 39 -11.08 13.39 -0.37
N ASN A 40 -10.20 12.40 -0.39
CA ASN A 40 -10.05 11.40 0.67
C ASN A 40 -8.57 11.18 1.01
N PHE A 41 -8.29 10.48 2.10
CA PHE A 41 -6.99 9.82 2.22
C PHE A 41 -6.84 8.79 1.09
N ALA A 42 -5.63 8.66 0.54
CA ALA A 42 -5.33 7.64 -0.45
C ALA A 42 -5.40 6.23 0.18
N ASP A 43 -4.91 6.14 1.42
CA ASP A 43 -4.81 4.91 2.21
C ASP A 43 -5.48 5.07 3.59
N GLU A 44 -5.77 3.95 4.26
CA GLU A 44 -6.44 3.94 5.57
C GLU A 44 -5.46 4.01 6.75
N GLY A 45 -4.19 3.72 6.53
CA GLY A 45 -3.15 3.78 7.54
C GLY A 45 -1.76 3.49 6.98
N ASP A 46 -0.77 3.66 7.84
CA ASP A 46 0.65 3.41 7.57
C ASP A 46 1.37 3.12 8.91
N GLY A 47 2.61 2.68 8.86
CA GLY A 47 3.43 2.57 10.06
C GLY A 47 4.92 2.67 9.76
N GLY A 48 5.65 3.24 10.71
CA GLY A 48 7.08 3.47 10.61
C GLY A 48 7.79 3.12 11.90
N LEU A 49 9.07 2.78 11.83
CA LEU A 49 9.88 2.47 13.00
C LEU A 49 10.00 3.68 13.94
N GLU A 50 10.22 3.42 15.22
CA GLU A 50 10.28 4.48 16.25
C GLU A 50 11.44 5.46 16.10
N ASP A 51 12.46 5.07 15.34
CA ASP A 51 13.65 5.86 14.99
C ASP A 51 13.56 6.54 13.62
N GLU A 52 12.43 6.44 12.91
CA GLU A 52 12.21 7.19 11.68
C GLU A 52 12.09 8.70 11.94
N ASP A 53 12.63 9.48 11.02
CA ASP A 53 12.64 10.95 11.08
C ASP A 53 11.43 11.60 10.39
N LYS A 54 10.55 10.78 9.81
CA LYS A 54 9.34 11.23 9.12
C LYS A 54 8.25 10.18 9.02
N PHE A 55 7.02 10.63 8.82
CA PHE A 55 5.91 9.84 8.25
C PHE A 55 5.02 10.74 7.41
N SER A 56 4.17 10.18 6.56
CA SER A 56 3.27 10.99 5.73
C SER A 56 1.87 10.40 5.59
N PHE A 57 0.95 11.20 5.06
CA PHE A 57 -0.30 10.70 4.51
C PHE A 57 -0.57 11.37 3.17
N LYS A 58 -1.25 10.65 2.28
CA LYS A 58 -1.62 11.13 0.95
C LYS A 58 -3.09 11.50 0.87
N LEU A 59 -3.39 12.59 0.17
CA LEU A 59 -4.74 13.05 -0.14
C LEU A 59 -4.98 12.96 -1.63
N ALA A 60 -6.00 12.21 -2.03
CA ALA A 60 -6.29 11.93 -3.44
C ALA A 60 -7.76 12.24 -3.80
N LEU A 61 -8.00 12.44 -5.10
CA LEU A 61 -9.33 12.51 -5.69
C LEU A 61 -9.82 11.11 -6.08
N ILE A 62 -10.90 10.65 -5.43
CA ILE A 62 -11.38 9.27 -5.62
C ILE A 62 -12.32 9.09 -6.83
N ASP A 63 -12.89 10.20 -7.35
CA ASP A 63 -13.87 10.13 -8.42
C ASP A 63 -13.20 9.92 -9.79
N ARG A 64 -13.41 8.73 -10.36
CA ARG A 64 -12.93 8.38 -11.70
C ARG A 64 -14.08 8.40 -12.71
N VAL A 65 -13.95 9.24 -13.74
CA VAL A 65 -14.91 9.30 -14.86
C VAL A 65 -14.12 9.37 -16.16
N ASP A 66 -14.40 8.46 -17.10
CA ASP A 66 -13.93 8.61 -18.47
C ASP A 66 -15.12 8.81 -19.42
N PRO A 67 -15.43 10.06 -19.82
CA PRO A 67 -16.53 10.35 -20.73
C PRO A 67 -16.36 9.73 -22.12
N THR A 68 -15.14 9.32 -22.48
CA THR A 68 -14.84 8.68 -23.78
C THR A 68 -15.12 7.17 -23.77
N GLY A 69 -15.14 6.56 -22.58
CA GLY A 69 -15.30 5.12 -22.40
C GLY A 69 -14.09 4.28 -22.83
N GLU A 70 -12.92 4.91 -23.04
CA GLU A 70 -11.69 4.20 -23.40
C GLU A 70 -11.10 3.46 -22.19
N ASN A 71 -11.18 4.06 -20.99
CA ASN A 71 -10.76 3.44 -19.73
C ASN A 71 -11.96 2.94 -18.94
N LEU A 72 -12.08 1.61 -18.81
CA LEU A 72 -13.17 0.96 -18.06
C LEU A 72 -13.21 1.36 -16.59
N GLY A 73 -12.06 1.71 -16.00
CA GLY A 73 -11.94 2.21 -14.62
C GLY A 73 -12.14 3.72 -14.45
N GLY A 74 -12.45 4.45 -15.52
CA GLY A 74 -12.51 5.92 -15.52
C GLY A 74 -11.13 6.58 -15.48
N LYS A 75 -11.10 7.91 -15.47
CA LYS A 75 -9.90 8.74 -15.26
C LYS A 75 -10.16 9.65 -14.07
N VAL A 76 -9.15 9.88 -13.22
CA VAL A 76 -9.23 10.95 -12.21
C VAL A 76 -9.41 12.26 -12.97
N ILE A 77 -10.35 13.09 -12.50
CA ILE A 77 -10.55 14.43 -13.06
C ILE A 77 -9.94 15.41 -12.06
N PRO A 78 -8.80 16.06 -12.38
CA PRO A 78 -8.16 16.99 -11.46
C PRO A 78 -9.08 18.16 -11.08
N LEU A 79 -8.76 18.82 -9.96
CA LEU A 79 -9.47 20.04 -9.55
C LEU A 79 -9.31 21.15 -10.59
N THR A 80 -10.40 21.84 -10.90
CA THR A 80 -10.34 23.03 -11.79
C THR A 80 -9.90 24.30 -11.08
N GLN A 81 -10.01 24.32 -9.75
CA GLN A 81 -9.60 25.40 -8.87
C GLN A 81 -9.05 24.78 -7.60
N GLY A 82 -7.93 25.32 -7.11
CA GLY A 82 -7.35 24.86 -5.85
C GLY A 82 -8.28 25.12 -4.67
N VAL A 83 -8.21 24.25 -3.68
CA VAL A 83 -9.00 24.32 -2.45
C VAL A 83 -8.09 24.17 -1.24
N ARG A 84 -8.52 24.67 -0.09
CA ARG A 84 -7.81 24.42 1.17
C ARG A 84 -8.48 23.30 1.93
N VAL A 85 -7.75 22.23 2.19
CA VAL A 85 -8.22 21.05 2.92
C VAL A 85 -7.80 21.17 4.37
N ASN A 86 -8.74 20.99 5.29
CA ASN A 86 -8.48 21.02 6.74
C ASN A 86 -8.43 19.60 7.29
N PHE A 87 -7.50 19.35 8.21
CA PHE A 87 -7.34 18.07 8.90
C PHE A 87 -7.04 18.28 10.39
N GLU A 88 -7.25 17.24 11.19
CA GLU A 88 -7.01 17.27 12.63
C GLU A 88 -6.50 15.89 13.09
N VAL A 89 -5.47 15.90 13.94
CA VAL A 89 -5.12 14.73 14.76
C VAL A 89 -6.18 14.59 15.84
N THR A 90 -7.03 13.58 15.70
CA THR A 90 -8.22 13.39 16.54
C THR A 90 -7.98 12.50 17.74
N ASP A 91 -6.97 11.62 17.66
CA ASP A 91 -6.53 10.78 18.75
C ASP A 91 -5.03 10.50 18.64
N PHE A 92 -4.38 10.21 19.77
CA PHE A 92 -3.01 9.73 19.81
C PHE A 92 -2.77 8.92 21.08
N GLU A 93 -2.01 7.83 20.94
CA GLU A 93 -1.65 6.92 22.03
C GLU A 93 -0.13 6.81 22.15
N GLY A 94 0.38 6.55 23.36
CA GLY A 94 1.82 6.39 23.58
C GLY A 94 2.63 7.69 23.72
N PHE A 95 2.01 8.85 23.47
CA PHE A 95 2.63 10.17 23.63
C PHE A 95 1.94 10.98 24.73
N SER A 96 2.66 11.89 25.39
CA SER A 96 2.01 12.82 26.33
C SER A 96 1.49 14.09 25.64
N GLN A 97 2.15 14.51 24.56
CA GLN A 97 1.77 15.63 23.70
C GLN A 97 2.30 15.38 22.28
N LEU A 98 1.52 15.74 21.24
CA LEU A 98 1.95 15.59 19.85
C LEU A 98 3.26 16.33 19.54
N SER A 99 3.48 17.50 20.13
CA SER A 99 4.70 18.30 19.94
C SER A 99 5.97 17.68 20.53
N GLN A 100 5.87 16.54 21.23
CA GLN A 100 7.04 15.77 21.61
C GLN A 100 7.56 14.91 20.47
N TYR A 101 6.66 14.49 19.58
CA TYR A 101 6.99 13.59 18.49
C TYR A 101 7.00 14.32 17.15
N ILE A 102 5.96 15.10 16.82
CA ILE A 102 5.92 15.88 15.58
C ILE A 102 6.69 17.20 15.76
N LYS A 103 7.82 17.33 15.06
CA LYS A 103 8.69 18.52 15.04
C LYS A 103 8.22 19.56 14.03
N GLY A 104 7.69 19.10 12.89
CA GLY A 104 7.33 19.95 11.77
C GLY A 104 6.44 19.21 10.77
N ALA A 105 6.02 19.92 9.72
CA ALA A 105 5.29 19.33 8.61
C ALA A 105 5.56 20.12 7.32
N LYS A 106 5.57 19.42 6.19
CA LYS A 106 5.61 19.97 4.84
C LYS A 106 4.64 19.23 3.93
N ALA A 107 4.33 19.80 2.78
CA ALA A 107 3.46 19.17 1.80
C ALA A 107 3.96 19.39 0.39
N PHE A 108 3.78 18.38 -0.46
CA PHE A 108 4.22 18.38 -1.85
C PHE A 108 3.31 17.53 -2.73
N TYR A 109 3.54 17.57 -4.03
CA TYR A 109 2.92 16.65 -4.99
C TYR A 109 3.93 16.22 -6.04
N GLU A 110 3.75 15.02 -6.59
CA GLU A 110 4.55 14.51 -7.70
C GLU A 110 4.14 15.19 -9.02
N ILE A 111 5.12 15.67 -9.78
CA ILE A 111 4.93 16.25 -11.13
C ILE A 111 5.14 15.15 -12.18
N ASP A 112 6.16 14.33 -11.95
CA ASP A 112 6.50 13.10 -12.65
C ASP A 112 7.28 12.19 -11.69
N ASP A 113 7.61 10.98 -12.14
CA ASP A 113 8.31 9.94 -11.37
C ASP A 113 9.65 10.41 -10.74
N CYS A 114 10.14 11.60 -11.11
CA CYS A 114 11.48 12.08 -10.80
C CYS A 114 11.51 13.50 -10.23
N THR A 115 10.35 14.16 -10.15
CA THR A 115 10.27 15.57 -9.82
C THR A 115 9.05 15.83 -8.96
N THR A 116 9.29 16.45 -7.81
CA THR A 116 8.24 16.93 -6.93
C THR A 116 8.01 18.43 -7.11
N SER A 117 6.93 18.93 -6.53
CA SER A 117 6.72 20.38 -6.40
C SER A 117 7.84 21.08 -5.64
N GLU A 118 8.49 20.40 -4.68
CA GLU A 118 9.61 20.96 -3.91
C GLU A 118 10.84 21.23 -4.81
N ASP A 119 11.16 20.31 -5.72
CA ASP A 119 12.30 20.45 -6.65
C ASP A 119 12.15 21.65 -7.59
N GLN A 120 10.91 22.10 -7.80
CA GLN A 120 10.59 23.28 -8.61
C GLN A 120 10.35 24.54 -7.78
N ASP A 121 10.68 24.53 -6.48
CA ASP A 121 10.41 25.62 -5.55
C ASP A 121 8.91 26.01 -5.48
N ILE A 122 8.02 25.05 -5.69
CA ILE A 122 6.56 25.20 -5.56
C ILE A 122 6.15 24.73 -4.17
N ASP A 123 6.07 25.68 -3.24
CA ASP A 123 5.65 25.45 -1.86
C ASP A 123 4.12 25.34 -1.75
N LEU A 124 3.64 24.22 -1.20
CA LEU A 124 2.24 24.09 -0.80
C LEU A 124 2.06 24.75 0.56
N ASN A 125 1.11 25.68 0.64
CA ASN A 125 0.84 26.40 1.88
C ASN A 125 0.19 25.46 2.91
N LEU A 126 1.03 24.80 3.69
CA LEU A 126 0.68 23.96 4.81
C LEU A 126 0.80 24.76 6.12
N THR A 127 -0.17 24.58 6.99
CA THR A 127 -0.09 25.01 8.39
C THR A 127 -0.42 23.83 9.27
N PHE A 128 0.36 23.59 10.33
CA PHE A 128 0.05 22.61 11.35
C PHE A 128 0.40 23.17 12.74
N ASP A 129 -0.50 22.96 13.70
CA ASP A 129 -0.31 23.34 15.10
C ASP A 129 -0.28 22.07 15.97
N ALA A 130 0.92 21.61 16.31
CA ALA A 130 1.14 20.43 17.15
C ALA A 130 0.53 20.55 18.56
N SER A 131 0.19 21.76 19.04
CA SER A 131 -0.48 21.92 20.34
C SER A 131 -1.98 21.60 20.28
N THR A 132 -2.61 21.76 19.11
CA THR A 132 -4.03 21.50 18.90
C THR A 132 -4.30 20.31 17.97
N GLY A 133 -3.28 19.81 17.26
CA GLY A 133 -3.39 18.77 16.25
C GLY A 133 -4.01 19.25 14.95
N LYS A 134 -4.27 20.55 14.78
CA LYS A 134 -5.01 21.07 13.62
C LYS A 134 -4.08 21.50 12.51
N GLY A 135 -4.44 21.13 11.28
CA GLY A 135 -3.72 21.58 10.11
C GLY A 135 -4.62 21.91 8.92
N SER A 136 -4.01 22.58 7.94
CA SER A 136 -4.63 22.88 6.66
C SER A 136 -3.58 22.93 5.55
N VAL A 137 -3.92 22.46 4.37
CA VAL A 137 -3.04 22.42 3.19
C VAL A 137 -3.78 22.87 1.94
N ASP A 138 -3.09 23.58 1.05
CA ASP A 138 -3.62 23.92 -0.26
C ASP A 138 -3.48 22.74 -1.22
N PHE A 139 -4.61 22.23 -1.72
CA PHE A 139 -4.69 21.24 -2.80
C PHE A 139 -4.80 21.99 -4.13
N PRO A 140 -3.77 22.00 -5.00
CA PRO A 140 -3.75 22.83 -6.20
C PRO A 140 -4.73 22.37 -7.29
N ALA A 141 -5.04 23.28 -8.22
CA ALA A 141 -5.75 22.91 -9.44
C ALA A 141 -4.84 22.09 -10.36
N GLY A 142 -5.39 21.08 -11.03
CA GLY A 142 -4.65 20.25 -11.98
C GLY A 142 -3.83 19.12 -11.34
N VAL A 143 -3.80 19.02 -10.02
CA VAL A 143 -3.12 17.97 -9.26
C VAL A 143 -4.11 16.86 -8.88
N GLU A 144 -3.66 15.61 -8.89
CA GLU A 144 -4.48 14.43 -8.57
C GLU A 144 -4.30 13.95 -7.12
N GLU A 145 -3.10 14.14 -6.57
CA GLU A 145 -2.69 13.73 -5.24
C GLU A 145 -1.72 14.74 -4.62
N ILE A 146 -1.81 14.94 -3.31
CA ILE A 146 -0.80 15.66 -2.52
C ILE A 146 -0.38 14.79 -1.33
N GLU A 147 0.85 14.92 -0.89
CA GLU A 147 1.40 14.27 0.29
C GLU A 147 1.66 15.31 1.39
N VAL A 148 1.31 14.97 2.63
CA VAL A 148 1.63 15.76 3.82
C VAL A 148 2.59 14.92 4.68
N GLU A 149 3.85 15.36 4.75
CA GLU A 149 4.92 14.71 5.50
C GLU A 149 5.16 15.45 6.81
N PHE A 150 5.21 14.71 7.92
CA PHE A 150 5.58 15.21 9.23
C PHE A 150 7.01 14.82 9.55
N GLU A 151 7.79 15.76 10.05
CA GLU A 151 9.10 15.49 10.65
C GLU A 151 8.89 15.00 12.09
N THR A 152 9.53 13.90 12.47
CA THR A 152 9.38 13.24 13.77
C THR A 152 10.63 13.35 14.66
N ASP A 153 10.45 13.02 15.94
CA ASP A 153 11.54 12.90 16.90
C ASP A 153 12.03 11.46 17.02
N ASP A 154 12.96 11.11 16.14
CA ASP A 154 13.78 9.89 16.06
C ASP A 154 14.53 9.54 17.35
N GLN A 155 14.55 10.44 18.35
CA GLN A 155 15.22 10.23 19.64
C GLN A 155 14.25 10.24 20.83
N LEU A 156 12.94 10.27 20.57
CA LEU A 156 11.94 10.33 21.64
C LEU A 156 11.89 9.03 22.44
N PHE A 157 12.13 7.92 21.76
CA PHE A 157 12.04 6.58 22.30
C PHE A 157 13.42 5.98 22.59
N ASP A 158 13.45 4.79 23.20
CA ASP A 158 14.66 4.18 23.73
C ASP A 158 14.88 2.85 23.02
N ASP A 159 15.67 2.89 21.92
CA ASP A 159 16.01 1.80 20.97
C ASP A 159 16.79 0.61 21.61
N ASP A 160 16.70 0.46 22.93
CA ASP A 160 17.24 -0.65 23.70
C ASP A 160 16.16 -1.30 24.58
N VAL A 161 14.91 -0.82 24.53
CA VAL A 161 13.83 -1.21 25.44
C VAL A 161 12.51 -1.45 24.71
N LEU A 162 12.17 -2.73 24.57
CA LEU A 162 10.83 -3.17 24.15
C LEU A 162 9.74 -2.41 24.91
N ASN A 163 8.94 -1.71 24.13
CA ASN A 163 7.73 -1.04 24.53
C ASN A 163 6.52 -1.97 24.46
N THR A 164 5.77 -2.00 25.54
CA THR A 164 4.60 -2.88 25.69
C THR A 164 3.28 -2.10 25.61
N THR A 165 3.27 -0.97 24.90
CA THR A 165 2.10 -0.10 24.77
C THR A 165 2.06 0.46 23.37
N ASP A 166 0.89 0.41 22.74
CA ASP A 166 0.73 0.92 21.38
C ASP A 166 1.02 2.42 21.31
N ARG A 167 1.60 2.82 20.19
CA ARG A 167 1.90 4.21 19.86
C ARG A 167 1.27 4.51 18.52
N LYS A 168 0.34 5.44 18.48
CA LYS A 168 -0.40 5.73 17.26
C LYS A 168 -0.89 7.16 17.17
N ILE A 169 -1.18 7.59 15.94
CA ILE A 169 -1.73 8.90 15.60
C ILE A 169 -2.90 8.68 14.65
N GLU A 170 -4.08 9.22 14.99
CA GLU A 170 -5.26 9.16 14.12
C GLU A 170 -5.56 10.54 13.51
N ILE A 171 -5.51 10.64 12.18
CA ILE A 171 -5.74 11.88 11.43
C ILE A 171 -7.09 11.81 10.71
N GLN A 172 -7.86 12.90 10.76
CA GLN A 172 -9.16 13.00 10.12
C GLN A 172 -9.26 14.28 9.28
N LEU A 173 -9.88 14.18 8.09
CA LEU A 173 -10.27 15.36 7.32
C LEU A 173 -11.48 16.03 7.96
N THR A 174 -11.40 17.34 8.20
CA THR A 174 -12.43 18.09 8.93
C THR A 174 -13.27 19.01 8.04
N GLY A 175 -12.77 19.37 6.85
CA GLY A 175 -13.52 20.20 5.92
C GLY A 175 -12.70 20.76 4.76
N ILE A 176 -13.36 21.58 3.95
CA ILE A 176 -12.75 22.39 2.90
C ILE A 176 -13.07 23.86 3.14
N GLU A 177 -12.08 24.73 2.98
CA GLU A 177 -12.26 26.17 2.88
C GLU A 177 -12.27 26.63 1.41
N GLY A 178 -13.32 27.35 1.03
CA GLY A 178 -13.50 27.90 -0.31
C GLY A 178 -14.98 28.04 -0.70
N GLU A 179 -15.28 28.91 -1.67
CA GLU A 179 -16.66 29.09 -2.18
C GLU A 179 -17.10 27.97 -3.15
N ASN A 180 -16.26 26.95 -3.39
CA ASN A 180 -16.51 25.92 -4.38
C ASN A 180 -17.40 24.79 -3.83
N LYS A 181 -18.72 24.97 -3.92
CA LYS A 181 -19.74 24.00 -3.44
C LYS A 181 -19.72 22.60 -4.10
N LYS A 182 -18.79 22.35 -5.01
CA LYS A 182 -18.69 21.09 -5.78
C LYS A 182 -17.56 20.19 -5.31
N VAL A 183 -16.71 20.63 -4.38
CA VAL A 183 -15.65 19.78 -3.80
C VAL A 183 -16.01 19.52 -2.34
N VAL A 184 -15.87 18.28 -1.89
CA VAL A 184 -16.09 17.88 -0.50
C VAL A 184 -14.95 16.99 -0.04
N VAL A 185 -14.73 16.92 1.26
CA VAL A 185 -13.83 15.91 1.87
C VAL A 185 -14.66 14.79 2.47
N ASN A 186 -14.11 13.59 2.46
CA ASN A 186 -14.66 12.49 3.25
C ASN A 186 -14.25 12.68 4.72
N THR A 187 -15.18 13.20 5.53
CA THR A 187 -14.97 13.37 6.98
C THR A 187 -15.31 12.11 7.78
N ALA A 188 -15.61 10.98 7.15
CA ALA A 188 -15.92 9.73 7.87
C ALA A 188 -14.67 8.86 8.03
N ASN A 189 -13.73 8.94 7.08
CA ASN A 189 -12.50 8.17 7.12
C ASN A 189 -11.47 8.79 8.05
N LYS A 190 -10.59 7.93 8.55
CA LYS A 190 -9.40 8.29 9.31
C LYS A 190 -8.20 7.62 8.66
N PHE A 191 -7.06 8.26 8.81
CA PHE A 191 -5.76 7.67 8.57
C PHE A 191 -5.14 7.33 9.93
N GLU A 192 -4.69 6.10 10.12
CA GLU A 192 -4.00 5.66 11.33
C GLU A 192 -2.51 5.46 11.03
N TYR A 193 -1.65 6.19 11.73
CA TYR A 193 -0.21 5.95 11.72
C TYR A 193 0.19 5.19 12.99
N ILE A 194 0.88 4.07 12.84
CA ILE A 194 1.41 3.27 13.95
C ILE A 194 2.92 3.45 14.05
N VAL A 195 3.42 3.77 15.24
CA VAL A 195 4.86 3.73 15.51
C VAL A 195 5.24 2.32 15.92
N LEU A 196 6.02 1.68 15.07
CA LEU A 196 6.48 0.31 15.21
C LEU A 196 7.73 0.28 16.11
N ASP A 197 7.73 -0.66 17.05
CA ASP A 197 8.84 -0.90 17.96
C ASP A 197 9.82 -1.87 17.32
N ASP A 198 11.05 -1.43 17.09
CA ASP A 198 12.09 -2.20 16.43
C ASP A 198 12.86 -3.12 17.41
N GLU A 199 12.68 -2.99 18.73
CA GLU A 199 13.06 -4.04 19.70
C GLU A 199 12.09 -5.21 19.70
N ALA A 200 10.87 -5.01 19.19
CA ALA A 200 9.97 -6.08 18.83
C ALA A 200 10.37 -6.72 17.49
N VAL A 201 9.42 -7.36 16.82
CA VAL A 201 9.67 -8.10 15.58
C VAL A 201 9.82 -7.21 14.35
N HIS A 202 9.48 -5.92 14.43
CA HIS A 202 9.54 -5.02 13.29
C HIS A 202 10.96 -4.67 12.88
N GLY A 203 11.12 -4.32 11.61
CA GLY A 203 12.41 -3.99 11.00
C GLY A 203 13.05 -5.14 10.21
N GLU A 204 14.30 -4.94 9.82
CA GLU A 204 15.04 -5.82 8.91
C GLU A 204 15.94 -6.82 9.66
N TYR A 205 15.98 -8.07 9.17
CA TYR A 205 16.82 -9.14 9.70
C TYR A 205 17.54 -9.88 8.57
N GLU A 206 18.87 -9.97 8.66
CA GLU A 206 19.74 -10.63 7.69
C GLU A 206 19.90 -12.13 8.02
N LEU A 207 19.78 -12.97 7.00
CA LEU A 207 20.14 -14.39 7.05
C LEU A 207 21.61 -14.58 6.67
N ASP A 208 22.40 -15.29 7.49
CA ASP A 208 23.78 -15.64 7.10
C ASP A 208 23.80 -16.66 5.95
N VAL A 209 23.98 -16.15 4.73
CA VAL A 209 24.05 -16.95 3.49
C VAL A 209 25.24 -17.91 3.46
N ASN A 210 26.26 -17.70 4.31
CA ASN A 210 27.41 -18.59 4.42
C ASN A 210 27.15 -19.80 5.34
N ASP A 211 26.12 -19.73 6.20
CA ASP A 211 25.63 -20.89 6.92
C ASP A 211 24.77 -21.75 5.97
N ALA A 212 25.40 -22.76 5.39
CA ALA A 212 24.75 -23.69 4.47
C ALA A 212 23.48 -24.36 5.03
N ALA A 213 23.36 -24.49 6.36
CA ALA A 213 22.15 -25.03 6.97
C ALA A 213 21.01 -24.00 6.99
N GLN A 214 21.30 -22.73 7.30
CA GLN A 214 20.31 -21.64 7.27
C GLN A 214 19.87 -21.32 5.85
N PHE A 215 20.80 -21.21 4.91
CA PHE A 215 20.48 -21.02 3.49
C PHE A 215 19.59 -22.15 2.95
N GLY A 216 19.92 -23.40 3.26
CA GLY A 216 19.10 -24.55 2.84
C GLY A 216 17.70 -24.56 3.46
N ARG A 217 17.53 -24.03 4.67
CA ARG A 217 16.21 -23.87 5.31
C ARG A 217 15.40 -22.76 4.66
N PHE A 218 16.03 -21.63 4.33
CA PHE A 218 15.38 -20.54 3.59
C PHE A 218 14.82 -21.04 2.25
N VAL A 219 15.66 -21.71 1.45
CA VAL A 219 15.25 -22.29 0.17
C VAL A 219 14.12 -23.31 0.35
N ALA A 220 14.18 -24.16 1.39
CA ALA A 220 13.13 -25.14 1.65
C ALA A 220 11.80 -24.51 2.08
N LEU A 221 11.81 -23.34 2.71
CA LEU A 221 10.63 -22.63 3.17
C LEU A 221 9.98 -21.81 2.06
N PHE A 222 10.78 -20.95 1.42
CA PHE A 222 10.31 -19.95 0.45
C PHE A 222 10.33 -20.45 -1.00
N GLY A 223 11.11 -21.50 -1.30
CA GLY A 223 11.05 -22.19 -2.57
C GLY A 223 9.75 -22.97 -2.81
N LEU A 224 8.85 -23.02 -1.82
CA LEU A 224 7.49 -23.55 -1.98
C LEU A 224 6.67 -22.70 -2.97
N ILE A 225 6.79 -21.38 -2.88
CA ILE A 225 5.94 -20.43 -3.62
C ILE A 225 6.70 -19.69 -4.73
N ASN A 226 8.02 -19.67 -4.67
CA ASN A 226 8.87 -18.97 -5.63
C ASN A 226 9.90 -19.92 -6.27
N GLU A 227 9.75 -20.17 -7.58
CA GLU A 227 10.63 -21.10 -8.31
C GLU A 227 12.07 -20.57 -8.43
N ASP A 228 12.29 -19.26 -8.46
CA ASP A 228 13.65 -18.69 -8.50
C ASP A 228 14.39 -18.92 -7.18
N VAL A 229 13.67 -18.93 -6.04
CA VAL A 229 14.23 -19.30 -4.73
C VAL A 229 14.52 -20.81 -4.65
N LYS A 230 13.68 -21.66 -5.24
CA LYS A 230 13.80 -23.12 -5.17
C LYS A 230 15.11 -23.66 -5.74
N ASP A 231 15.60 -23.06 -6.82
CA ASP A 231 16.85 -23.43 -7.50
C ASP A 231 18.03 -22.52 -7.14
N LEU A 232 17.85 -21.63 -6.15
CA LEU A 232 18.83 -20.64 -5.73
C LEU A 232 20.09 -21.29 -5.14
N LYS A 233 21.24 -20.71 -5.47
CA LYS A 233 22.53 -21.14 -4.92
C LYS A 233 23.17 -20.02 -4.12
N ALA A 234 23.71 -20.36 -2.96
CA ALA A 234 24.39 -19.40 -2.09
C ALA A 234 25.55 -18.65 -2.78
N GLU A 235 26.20 -19.24 -3.79
CA GLU A 235 27.28 -18.56 -4.53
C GLU A 235 26.79 -17.40 -5.40
N ASP A 236 25.52 -17.44 -5.82
CA ASP A 236 24.87 -16.45 -6.69
C ASP A 236 24.17 -15.34 -5.89
N VAL A 237 24.07 -15.49 -4.56
CA VAL A 237 23.40 -14.55 -3.64
C VAL A 237 24.43 -13.64 -2.98
N GLU A 238 24.14 -12.34 -2.96
CA GLU A 238 24.89 -11.35 -2.18
C GLU A 238 24.35 -11.30 -0.74
N GLU A 239 23.03 -11.22 -0.57
CA GLU A 239 22.37 -10.97 0.71
C GLU A 239 20.93 -11.51 0.71
N ILE A 240 20.42 -11.89 1.88
CA ILE A 240 19.02 -12.26 2.11
C ILE A 240 18.53 -11.54 3.36
N THR A 241 17.51 -10.70 3.21
CA THR A 241 16.86 -9.99 4.33
C THR A 241 15.41 -10.40 4.45
N ILE A 242 14.91 -10.35 5.68
CA ILE A 242 13.49 -10.46 6.02
C ILE A 242 13.11 -9.20 6.77
N GLU A 243 12.04 -8.56 6.33
CA GLU A 243 11.49 -7.34 6.90
C GLU A 243 10.05 -7.58 7.38
N PHE A 244 9.76 -7.08 8.57
CA PHE A 244 8.41 -7.00 9.13
C PHE A 244 8.01 -5.52 9.22
N ALA A 245 7.28 -5.04 8.21
CA ALA A 245 6.77 -3.68 8.13
C ALA A 245 5.33 -3.59 8.68
N TYR A 246 4.69 -2.43 8.51
CA TYR A 246 3.28 -2.26 8.85
C TYR A 246 2.39 -3.11 7.94
N ASP A 247 1.66 -4.05 8.53
CA ASP A 247 0.75 -4.99 7.84
C ASP A 247 1.39 -5.82 6.69
N GLU A 248 2.72 -5.84 6.59
CA GLU A 248 3.46 -6.50 5.50
C GLU A 248 4.66 -7.30 6.01
N PHE A 249 4.83 -8.49 5.45
CA PHE A 249 6.05 -9.28 5.51
C PHE A 249 6.74 -9.22 4.15
N LYS A 250 8.06 -9.01 4.14
CA LYS A 250 8.87 -9.06 2.91
C LYS A 250 10.15 -9.86 3.12
N ALA A 251 10.47 -10.72 2.17
CA ALA A 251 11.78 -11.37 2.08
C ALA A 251 12.45 -10.99 0.76
N VAL A 252 13.63 -10.39 0.84
CA VAL A 252 14.39 -9.91 -0.32
C VAL A 252 15.65 -10.74 -0.47
N VAL A 253 15.84 -11.31 -1.66
CA VAL A 253 17.08 -11.99 -2.06
C VAL A 253 17.81 -11.13 -3.07
N LYS A 254 18.93 -10.56 -2.65
CA LYS A 254 19.80 -9.77 -3.51
C LYS A 254 20.80 -10.67 -4.22
N LEU A 255 20.76 -10.71 -5.54
CA LEU A 255 21.65 -11.54 -6.36
C LEU A 255 22.96 -10.81 -6.66
N LYS A 256 24.06 -11.56 -6.81
CA LYS A 256 25.32 -11.02 -7.35
C LYS A 256 25.21 -10.64 -8.83
N GLU A 257 24.24 -11.18 -9.53
CA GLU A 257 23.89 -10.73 -10.88
C GLU A 257 23.32 -9.32 -10.83
N THR A 258 23.77 -8.47 -11.74
CA THR A 258 23.33 -7.08 -11.83
C THR A 258 22.51 -6.82 -13.08
N GLU A 259 21.62 -5.85 -13.04
CA GLU A 259 20.89 -5.33 -14.19
C GLU A 259 21.06 -3.82 -14.35
N GLN A 260 20.62 -3.32 -15.51
CA GLN A 260 20.60 -1.88 -15.78
C GLN A 260 19.18 -1.37 -15.61
N VAL A 261 19.01 -0.45 -14.68
CA VAL A 261 17.74 0.25 -14.46
C VAL A 261 17.93 1.69 -14.92
N ASP A 262 16.97 2.19 -15.68
CA ASP A 262 16.92 3.60 -16.12
C ASP A 262 15.86 4.30 -15.26
N GLU A 263 16.33 5.00 -14.24
CA GLU A 263 15.51 5.84 -13.39
C GLU A 263 15.85 7.29 -13.70
N CYS A 264 14.84 8.06 -14.09
CA CYS A 264 15.01 9.51 -14.28
C CYS A 264 16.06 9.92 -15.33
N GLY A 265 16.35 9.04 -16.30
CA GLY A 265 17.33 9.29 -17.35
C GLY A 265 18.77 9.05 -16.92
N GLU A 266 18.99 8.53 -15.71
CA GLU A 266 20.26 8.01 -15.25
C GLU A 266 20.21 6.47 -15.25
N VAL A 267 21.15 5.87 -15.98
CA VAL A 267 21.25 4.41 -16.03
C VAL A 267 22.21 3.95 -14.94
N GLU A 268 21.67 3.25 -13.96
CA GLU A 268 22.44 2.66 -12.87
C GLU A 268 22.59 1.15 -13.07
N THR A 269 23.61 0.58 -12.42
CA THR A 269 23.79 -0.87 -12.37
C THR A 269 23.54 -1.34 -10.96
N VAL A 270 22.41 -2.01 -10.78
CA VAL A 270 21.92 -2.50 -9.47
C VAL A 270 21.91 -4.02 -9.45
N ASN A 271 21.91 -4.61 -8.26
CA ASN A 271 21.72 -6.04 -8.10
C ASN A 271 20.30 -6.42 -8.49
N LYS A 272 20.12 -7.58 -9.11
CA LYS A 272 18.78 -8.15 -9.29
C LYS A 272 18.25 -8.61 -7.94
N GLU A 273 16.96 -8.41 -7.72
CA GLU A 273 16.29 -8.79 -6.49
C GLU A 273 15.16 -9.79 -6.78
N ILE A 274 15.00 -10.76 -5.89
CA ILE A 274 13.82 -11.64 -5.86
C ILE A 274 13.08 -11.28 -4.57
N GLU A 275 11.82 -10.87 -4.71
CA GLU A 275 10.99 -10.45 -3.59
C GLU A 275 9.88 -11.46 -3.34
N ILE A 276 9.62 -11.72 -2.07
CA ILE A 276 8.47 -12.48 -1.60
C ILE A 276 7.78 -11.61 -0.58
N GLU A 277 6.57 -11.20 -0.89
CA GLU A 277 5.76 -10.29 -0.06
C GLU A 277 4.51 -11.02 0.39
N GLY A 278 3.98 -10.66 1.55
CA GLY A 278 2.64 -11.06 1.94
C GLY A 278 2.08 -10.26 3.09
N GLY A 279 0.77 -10.01 3.05
CA GLY A 279 0.08 -9.26 4.10
C GLY A 279 0.05 -10.02 5.43
N ILE A 280 0.46 -9.35 6.50
CA ILE A 280 0.39 -9.85 7.88
C ILE A 280 -1.08 -10.10 8.26
N LYS A 281 -1.37 -11.29 8.81
CA LYS A 281 -2.69 -11.68 9.32
C LYS A 281 -2.70 -11.77 10.84
N GLU A 282 -1.57 -12.14 11.44
CA GLU A 282 -1.36 -12.20 12.87
C GLU A 282 0.10 -11.88 13.18
N LEU A 283 0.36 -10.96 14.10
CA LEU A 283 1.70 -10.64 14.58
C LEU A 283 1.60 -10.09 16.01
N ASP A 284 2.27 -10.75 16.95
CA ASP A 284 2.42 -10.21 18.30
C ASP A 284 3.47 -9.09 18.30
N THR A 285 3.05 -7.83 18.40
CA THR A 285 3.95 -6.66 18.25
C THR A 285 4.54 -6.15 19.57
N GLN A 286 4.03 -6.59 20.72
CA GLN A 286 4.41 -6.09 22.05
C GLN A 286 5.21 -7.10 22.88
N ALA A 287 5.83 -8.08 22.22
CA ALA A 287 6.53 -9.17 22.88
C ALA A 287 7.77 -9.60 22.09
N LEU A 288 8.78 -10.11 22.81
CA LEU A 288 9.97 -10.73 22.20
C LEU A 288 9.70 -12.14 21.67
N ALA A 289 8.49 -12.66 21.81
CA ALA A 289 8.10 -13.95 21.25
C ALA A 289 6.59 -14.01 21.14
N GLY A 290 6.10 -14.61 20.05
CA GLY A 290 4.68 -14.67 19.77
C GLY A 290 4.36 -15.33 18.45
N ALA A 291 3.09 -15.30 18.09
CA ALA A 291 2.59 -15.82 16.83
C ALA A 291 2.95 -14.90 15.66
N VAL A 292 3.10 -15.51 14.49
CA VAL A 292 3.25 -14.83 13.20
C VAL A 292 2.49 -15.59 12.14
N GLU A 293 1.72 -14.87 11.34
CA GLU A 293 1.02 -15.38 10.16
C GLU A 293 1.00 -14.32 9.07
N PHE A 294 1.38 -14.70 7.85
CA PHE A 294 1.25 -13.87 6.65
C PHE A 294 0.77 -14.71 5.47
N ALA A 295 0.01 -14.08 4.58
CA ALA A 295 -0.61 -14.75 3.45
C ALA A 295 -0.94 -13.75 2.33
N ASP A 296 -0.81 -14.21 1.09
CA ASP A 296 -1.19 -13.46 -0.10
C ASP A 296 -1.53 -14.39 -1.27
N ASP A 297 -2.02 -13.80 -2.36
CA ASP A 297 -2.39 -14.48 -3.59
C ASP A 297 -1.28 -14.39 -4.66
N ILE A 298 -0.97 -15.52 -5.30
CA ILE A 298 -0.06 -15.58 -6.44
C ILE A 298 -0.86 -15.82 -7.72
N GLU A 299 -0.71 -14.91 -8.70
CA GLU A 299 -1.26 -15.10 -10.04
C GLU A 299 -0.56 -16.27 -10.75
N GLN A 300 -1.35 -17.26 -11.16
CA GLN A 300 -0.92 -18.44 -11.89
C GLN A 300 -0.82 -18.15 -13.39
N GLU A 301 -0.12 -18.99 -14.15
CA GLU A 301 0.04 -18.82 -15.60
C GLU A 301 -1.29 -18.77 -16.39
N ASP A 302 -2.37 -19.34 -15.84
CA ASP A 302 -3.71 -19.33 -16.44
C ASP A 302 -4.58 -18.12 -16.04
N GLY A 303 -4.01 -17.20 -15.25
CA GLY A 303 -4.68 -16.00 -14.71
C GLY A 303 -5.62 -16.29 -13.55
N SER A 304 -5.55 -17.48 -12.95
CA SER A 304 -6.17 -17.75 -11.64
C SER A 304 -5.26 -17.29 -10.51
N GLU A 305 -5.81 -17.09 -9.33
CA GLU A 305 -5.06 -16.74 -8.11
C GLU A 305 -5.01 -17.97 -7.19
N ALA A 306 -3.86 -18.20 -6.57
CA ALA A 306 -3.69 -19.21 -5.54
C ALA A 306 -3.07 -18.59 -4.28
N GLU A 307 -3.78 -18.71 -3.16
CA GLU A 307 -3.34 -18.24 -1.86
C GLU A 307 -2.16 -19.10 -1.37
N PHE A 308 -1.12 -18.44 -0.87
CA PHE A 308 -0.14 -19.07 0.01
C PHE A 308 -0.29 -18.53 1.41
N LYS A 309 0.16 -19.32 2.38
CA LYS A 309 0.15 -18.95 3.79
C LYS A 309 1.38 -19.46 4.50
N TYR A 310 1.96 -18.62 5.35
CA TYR A 310 2.99 -19.00 6.31
C TYR A 310 2.48 -18.71 7.72
N SER A 311 2.61 -19.69 8.61
CA SER A 311 2.19 -19.54 10.01
C SER A 311 3.21 -20.18 10.96
N GLY A 312 3.35 -19.59 12.14
CA GLY A 312 4.21 -20.14 13.19
C GLY A 312 4.48 -19.15 14.30
N GLU A 313 5.73 -19.08 14.75
CA GLU A 313 6.13 -18.29 15.90
C GLU A 313 7.51 -17.64 15.69
N PHE A 314 7.71 -16.51 16.36
CA PHE A 314 9.01 -15.85 16.41
C PHE A 314 9.54 -15.78 17.85
N THR A 315 10.86 -15.64 17.99
CA THR A 315 11.51 -15.34 19.27
C THR A 315 12.75 -14.49 19.03
N ILE A 316 12.86 -13.39 19.77
CA ILE A 316 13.97 -12.45 19.72
C ILE A 316 14.84 -12.65 20.96
N THR A 317 16.15 -12.78 20.75
CA THR A 317 17.14 -12.86 21.84
C THR A 317 18.32 -11.98 21.52
N GLY A 318 18.35 -10.78 22.10
CA GLY A 318 19.30 -9.74 21.69
C GLY A 318 18.99 -9.34 20.25
N LYS A 319 20.01 -9.28 19.39
CA LYS A 319 19.87 -8.94 17.96
C LYS A 319 19.57 -10.14 17.06
N THR A 320 19.04 -11.23 17.61
CA THR A 320 18.82 -12.47 16.86
C THR A 320 17.35 -12.82 16.87
N LEU A 321 16.78 -12.99 15.67
CA LEU A 321 15.44 -13.47 15.43
C LEU A 321 15.49 -14.97 15.11
N ALA A 322 14.77 -15.77 15.88
CA ALA A 322 14.42 -17.13 15.53
C ALA A 322 12.99 -17.15 14.98
N LEU A 323 12.84 -17.36 13.68
CA LEU A 323 11.56 -17.36 12.98
C LEU A 323 11.22 -18.80 12.59
N THR A 324 10.21 -19.38 13.22
CA THR A 324 9.76 -20.76 12.97
C THR A 324 8.45 -20.73 12.21
N LEU A 325 8.45 -21.22 10.97
CA LEU A 325 7.32 -21.13 10.06
C LEU A 325 7.01 -22.48 9.42
N LYS A 326 5.74 -22.64 9.07
CA LYS A 326 5.22 -23.68 8.18
C LYS A 326 4.52 -22.99 7.01
N GLY A 327 4.96 -23.29 5.79
CA GLY A 327 4.35 -22.80 4.55
C GLY A 327 3.28 -23.76 4.01
N GLU A 328 2.24 -23.20 3.43
CA GLU A 328 1.13 -23.90 2.77
C GLU A 328 0.84 -23.23 1.42
N TYR A 329 0.81 -24.00 0.33
CA TYR A 329 0.54 -23.52 -1.02
C TYR A 329 0.14 -24.69 -1.93
N ASN A 330 -0.94 -24.56 -2.71
CA ASN A 330 -1.36 -25.55 -3.70
C ASN A 330 -1.44 -27.02 -3.20
N ASP A 331 -2.06 -27.24 -2.04
CA ASP A 331 -2.15 -28.55 -1.35
C ASP A 331 -0.79 -29.14 -0.90
N GLU A 332 0.31 -28.39 -1.04
CA GLU A 332 1.62 -28.72 -0.50
C GLU A 332 1.88 -27.95 0.80
N GLU A 333 2.61 -28.58 1.71
CA GLU A 333 2.98 -28.01 2.99
C GLU A 333 4.47 -28.24 3.24
N THR A 334 5.17 -27.27 3.81
CA THR A 334 6.51 -27.51 4.35
C THR A 334 6.41 -28.22 5.70
N GLU A 335 7.50 -28.86 6.12
CA GLU A 335 7.70 -29.12 7.54
C GLU A 335 7.88 -27.78 8.28
N GLU A 336 7.79 -27.81 9.60
CA GLU A 336 8.13 -26.65 10.44
C GLU A 336 9.64 -26.36 10.32
N ILE A 337 9.98 -25.14 9.89
CA ILE A 337 11.36 -24.71 9.60
C ILE A 337 11.68 -23.48 10.44
N THR A 338 12.79 -23.53 11.18
CA THR A 338 13.33 -22.38 11.92
C THR A 338 14.48 -21.72 11.18
N LEU A 339 14.30 -20.46 10.81
CA LEU A 339 15.36 -19.55 10.38
C LEU A 339 15.96 -18.82 11.58
N THR A 340 17.26 -18.55 11.53
CA THR A 340 17.96 -17.73 12.52
C THR A 340 18.58 -16.56 11.79
N LEU A 341 18.08 -15.37 12.08
CA LEU A 341 18.44 -14.11 11.42
C LEU A 341 19.01 -13.12 12.44
N SER A 342 19.76 -12.14 11.95
CA SER A 342 20.37 -11.10 12.78
C SER A 342 19.91 -9.71 12.36
N LYS A 343 19.59 -8.87 13.33
CA LYS A 343 19.32 -7.43 13.12
C LYS A 343 20.62 -6.65 12.99
#